data_AF-A0AAV4V2M9-F1
#
_entry.id   AF-A0AAV4V2M9-F1
#
_cell.length_a   1.000
_cell.length_b   1.000
_cell.length_c   1.000
_cell.angle_alpha   90.00
_cell.angle_beta   90.00
_cell.angle_gamma   90.00
#
_symmetry.space_group_name_H-M   'P 1'
#
loop_
_entity.id
_entity.type
_entity.pdbx_description
1 polymer ?
#
loop_
_entity_poly.entity_id
_entity_poly.type
_entity_poly.pdbx_seq_one_letter_code
_entity_poly.pdbx_strand_id
1 'polypeptide(L)'
;MPRSSELSDFEKGIIIGYHKCGRSLRDISRVLKYPKSTVAYVIKKWKVSGDCRNVPRVGRPTKLGDRDRRVLTREIRKNRTQPMALIREEFQQASGSIVSMNTIRKEAHLHGFHGRAAAHKPLITKSNRAVRMHGMGCKCPHPRVLQNIVNICVAAIYSIFESRKTTNAEERTSVESSSYIEWETKVDCFINLFVLICHFDDWRASMAEMLQPIPFHEDAISCRRFMSPFKEVVRRIVIDSRCNVHQTLISVREQKVGWFNLYSPAPENLVCDDDGDLWSVMLKAAVMLLQEAQVFADGGGVPGTTDAESAEERRGVPEGPVRFVGVQSYRRQRHPVADHHHTAKHQQWKKKALRHPV
;
A
#
# COMPACT_ATOMS: atom_id res chain seq x y z
N MET A 1 34.88 56.48 -15.55
CA MET A 1 33.49 56.44 -16.05
C MET A 1 32.79 55.22 -15.45
N PRO A 2 31.58 55.36 -14.89
CA PRO A 2 30.82 54.21 -14.39
C PRO A 2 30.56 53.23 -15.55
N ARG A 3 30.69 51.92 -15.31
CA ARG A 3 30.36 50.90 -16.32
C ARG A 3 28.85 50.94 -16.53
N SER A 4 28.43 51.18 -17.77
CA SER A 4 27.02 51.10 -18.14
C SER A 4 26.49 49.67 -18.01
N SER A 5 25.21 49.53 -17.72
CA SER A 5 24.50 48.24 -17.79
C SER A 5 24.61 47.64 -19.19
N GLU A 6 24.49 46.31 -19.27
CA GLU A 6 24.40 45.62 -20.56
C GLU A 6 23.11 46.03 -21.29
N LEU A 7 23.17 46.20 -22.61
CA LEU A 7 21.99 46.41 -23.45
C LEU A 7 21.08 45.18 -23.39
N SER A 8 19.77 45.44 -23.34
CA SER A 8 18.75 44.41 -23.55
C SER A 8 18.75 43.92 -25.00
N ASP A 9 18.19 42.74 -25.22
CA ASP A 9 18.09 42.16 -26.56
C ASP A 9 17.15 42.97 -27.47
N PHE A 10 16.14 43.63 -26.90
CA PHE A 10 15.26 44.55 -27.63
C PHE A 10 16.01 45.80 -28.11
N GLU A 11 16.80 46.44 -27.25
CA GLU A 11 17.59 47.61 -27.63
C GLU A 11 18.63 47.28 -28.71
N LYS A 12 19.25 46.09 -28.63
CA LYS A 12 20.12 45.57 -29.70
C LYS A 12 19.35 45.35 -31.00
N GLY A 13 18.11 44.85 -30.91
CA GLY A 13 17.21 44.70 -32.05
C GLY A 13 16.88 46.03 -32.73
N ILE A 14 16.62 47.09 -31.96
CA ILE A 14 16.42 48.44 -32.49
C ILE A 14 17.66 48.92 -33.25
N ILE A 15 18.86 48.75 -32.67
CA ILE A 15 20.13 49.12 -33.32
C ILE A 15 20.27 48.40 -34.68
N ILE A 16 19.97 47.11 -34.73
CA ILE A 16 20.02 46.31 -35.97
C ILE A 16 18.95 46.78 -36.96
N GLY A 17 17.74 47.11 -36.50
CA GLY A 17 16.67 47.66 -37.32
C GLY A 17 17.07 48.96 -38.02
N TYR A 18 17.61 49.93 -37.27
CA TYR A 18 18.14 51.16 -37.85
C TYR A 18 19.27 50.90 -38.85
N HIS A 19 20.14 49.90 -38.59
CA HIS A 19 21.19 49.51 -39.52
C HIS A 19 20.63 48.91 -40.83
N LYS A 20 19.61 48.05 -40.74
CA LYS A 20 18.91 47.50 -41.92
C LYS A 20 18.22 48.58 -42.75
N CYS A 21 17.76 49.66 -42.12
CA CYS A 21 17.24 50.85 -42.80
C CYS A 21 18.33 51.77 -43.41
N GLY A 22 19.59 51.34 -43.45
CA GLY A 22 20.69 52.08 -44.10
C GLY A 22 21.24 53.29 -43.32
N ARG A 23 20.89 53.44 -42.03
CA ARG A 23 21.38 54.57 -41.21
C ARG A 23 22.85 54.41 -40.85
N SER A 24 23.59 55.53 -40.80
CA SER A 24 25.01 55.53 -40.43
C SER A 24 25.21 55.26 -38.93
N LEU A 25 26.37 54.71 -38.54
CA LEU A 25 26.70 54.45 -37.12
C LEU A 25 26.57 55.71 -36.25
N ARG A 26 26.90 56.88 -36.81
CA ARG A 26 26.83 58.17 -36.12
C ARG A 26 25.38 58.59 -35.89
N ASP A 27 24.52 58.40 -36.88
CA ASP A 27 23.09 58.72 -36.75
C ASP A 27 22.40 57.81 -35.75
N ILE A 28 22.71 56.51 -35.77
CA ILE A 28 22.16 55.53 -34.81
C ILE A 28 22.58 55.90 -33.38
N SER A 29 23.86 56.20 -33.17
CA SER A 29 24.40 56.64 -31.88
C SER A 29 23.73 57.92 -31.39
N ARG A 30 23.50 58.90 -32.27
CA ARG A 30 22.83 60.16 -31.92
C ARG A 30 21.35 59.96 -31.55
N VAL A 31 20.62 59.16 -32.32
CA VAL A 31 19.17 58.94 -32.13
C VAL A 31 18.91 58.09 -30.89
N LEU A 32 19.61 56.97 -30.75
CA LEU A 32 19.41 56.03 -29.64
C LEU A 32 20.21 56.41 -28.39
N LYS A 33 21.03 57.46 -28.45
CA LYS A 33 21.90 57.95 -27.37
C LYS A 33 22.85 56.88 -26.79
N TYR A 34 23.20 55.86 -27.58
CA TYR A 34 24.23 54.88 -27.21
C TYR A 34 25.61 55.28 -27.74
N PRO A 35 26.70 54.94 -27.03
CA PRO A 35 28.04 55.16 -27.54
C PRO A 35 28.26 54.50 -28.91
N LYS A 36 28.96 55.20 -29.82
CA LYS A 36 29.27 54.70 -31.17
C LYS A 36 29.98 53.34 -31.15
N SER A 37 30.84 53.10 -30.16
CA SER A 37 31.54 51.82 -29.95
C SER A 37 30.56 50.68 -29.68
N THR A 38 29.54 50.90 -28.86
CA THR A 38 28.51 49.91 -28.55
C THR A 38 27.66 49.57 -29.78
N VAL A 39 27.23 50.60 -30.53
CA VAL A 39 26.48 50.43 -31.79
C VAL A 39 27.30 49.60 -32.80
N ALA A 40 28.58 49.95 -32.97
CA ALA A 40 29.48 49.22 -33.85
C ALA A 40 29.69 47.76 -33.39
N TYR A 41 29.83 47.52 -32.09
CA TYR A 41 29.98 46.17 -31.54
C TYR A 41 28.74 45.30 -31.80
N VAL A 42 27.53 45.83 -31.56
CA VAL A 42 26.27 45.10 -31.78
C VAL A 42 26.12 44.73 -33.26
N ILE A 43 26.36 45.67 -34.18
CA ILE A 43 26.27 45.41 -35.62
C ILE A 43 27.34 44.41 -36.06
N LYS A 44 28.58 44.54 -35.57
CA LYS A 44 29.66 43.60 -35.89
C LYS A 44 29.32 42.18 -35.43
N LYS A 45 28.85 42.03 -34.19
CA LYS A 45 28.43 40.76 -33.63
C LYS A 45 27.30 40.14 -34.46
N TRP A 46 26.25 40.92 -34.75
CA TRP A 46 25.13 40.47 -35.57
C TRP A 46 25.56 40.01 -36.98
N LYS A 47 26.48 40.73 -37.64
CA LYS A 47 26.98 40.33 -38.97
C LYS A 47 27.73 39.00 -38.96
N VAL A 48 28.40 38.66 -37.85
CA VAL A 48 29.18 37.43 -37.73
C VAL A 48 28.32 36.25 -37.27
N SER A 49 27.54 36.42 -36.20
CA SER A 49 26.78 35.33 -35.56
C SER A 49 25.31 35.25 -35.99
N GLY A 50 24.76 36.26 -36.65
CA GLY A 50 23.31 36.40 -36.88
C GLY A 50 22.48 36.69 -35.62
N ASP A 51 23.05 36.41 -34.43
CA ASP A 51 22.45 36.63 -33.12
C ASP A 51 23.02 37.87 -32.42
N CYS A 52 22.21 38.52 -31.59
CA CYS A 52 22.58 39.66 -30.76
C CYS A 52 22.52 39.35 -29.24
N ARG A 53 22.00 38.19 -28.83
CA ARG A 53 21.88 37.78 -27.42
C ARG A 53 23.23 37.67 -26.74
N ASN A 54 23.29 38.03 -25.46
CA ASN A 54 24.51 37.86 -24.67
C ASN A 54 24.62 36.41 -24.22
N VAL A 55 25.77 35.78 -24.49
CA VAL A 55 26.06 34.45 -23.96
C VAL A 55 26.32 34.60 -22.47
N PRO A 56 25.69 33.78 -21.61
CA PRO A 56 26.01 33.77 -20.20
C PRO A 56 27.51 33.59 -20.00
N ARG A 57 28.11 34.39 -19.12
CA ARG A 57 29.54 34.26 -18.84
C ARG A 57 29.77 32.89 -18.21
N VAL A 58 30.73 32.14 -18.75
CA VAL A 58 31.20 30.91 -18.11
C VAL A 58 31.75 31.31 -16.74
N GLY A 59 31.10 30.84 -15.69
CA GLY A 59 31.49 31.14 -14.32
C GLY A 59 32.87 30.57 -13.99
N ARG A 60 33.31 30.74 -12.74
CA ARG A 60 34.55 30.12 -12.28
C ARG A 60 34.46 28.59 -12.41
N PRO A 61 35.42 27.92 -13.06
CA PRO A 61 35.46 26.45 -13.11
C PRO A 61 35.44 25.83 -11.71
N THR A 62 34.74 24.71 -11.57
CA THR A 62 34.71 23.95 -10.32
C THR A 62 36.05 23.26 -10.08
N LYS A 63 36.42 23.08 -8.80
CA LYS A 63 37.69 22.44 -8.44
C LYS A 63 37.73 20.94 -8.76
N LEU A 64 36.56 20.28 -8.78
CA LEU A 64 36.45 18.86 -9.12
C LEU A 64 36.13 18.68 -10.60
N GLY A 65 36.84 17.76 -11.24
CA GLY A 65 36.54 17.30 -12.61
C GLY A 65 35.67 16.05 -12.63
N ASP A 66 35.40 15.54 -13.82
CA ASP A 66 34.50 14.38 -13.98
C ASP A 66 35.06 13.09 -13.38
N ARG A 67 36.39 12.93 -13.34
CA ARG A 67 37.04 11.80 -12.67
C ARG A 67 36.78 11.84 -11.16
N ASP A 68 36.98 13.00 -10.53
CA ASP A 68 36.74 13.20 -9.10
C ASP A 68 35.27 12.91 -8.75
N ARG A 69 34.33 13.39 -9.57
CA ARG A 69 32.89 13.16 -9.39
C ARG A 69 32.53 11.68 -9.40
N ARG A 70 33.13 10.90 -10.31
CA ARG A 70 32.94 9.44 -10.35
C ARG A 70 33.50 8.76 -9.10
N VAL A 71 34.69 9.17 -8.64
CA VAL A 71 35.29 8.65 -7.40
C VAL A 71 34.39 8.97 -6.21
N LEU A 72 33.94 10.22 -6.07
CA LEU A 72 33.06 10.63 -4.98
C LEU A 72 31.75 9.83 -4.97
N THR A 73 31.13 9.64 -6.14
CA THR A 73 29.90 8.84 -6.28
C THR A 73 30.13 7.39 -5.85
N ARG A 74 31.28 6.81 -6.18
CA ARG A 74 31.65 5.45 -5.78
C ARG A 74 31.81 5.34 -4.27
N GLU A 75 32.55 6.25 -3.64
CA GLU A 75 32.77 6.19 -2.19
C GLU A 75 31.46 6.40 -1.39
N ILE A 76 30.58 7.32 -1.81
CA ILE A 76 29.26 7.48 -1.18
C ILE A 76 28.40 6.20 -1.30
N ARG A 77 28.49 5.51 -2.44
CA ARG A 77 27.70 4.28 -2.68
C ARG A 77 28.22 3.09 -1.88
N LYS A 78 29.52 3.05 -1.57
CA LYS A 78 30.13 2.00 -0.76
C LYS A 78 29.46 1.93 0.62
N ASN A 79 29.32 3.07 1.30
CA ASN A 79 28.67 3.19 2.61
C ASN A 79 27.82 4.46 2.71
N ARG A 80 26.52 4.34 2.40
CA ARG A 80 25.58 5.49 2.32
C ARG A 80 25.27 6.16 3.66
N THR A 81 25.60 5.50 4.78
CA THR A 81 25.38 5.98 6.16
C THR A 81 26.63 6.62 6.77
N GLN A 82 27.75 6.62 6.05
CA GLN A 82 29.02 7.10 6.57
C GLN A 82 28.99 8.62 6.80
N PRO A 83 29.57 9.13 7.90
CA PRO A 83 29.72 10.56 8.11
C PRO A 83 30.49 11.20 6.96
N MET A 84 30.02 12.37 6.52
CA MET A 84 30.63 13.10 5.40
C MET A 84 32.12 13.40 5.60
N ALA A 85 32.60 13.45 6.85
CA ALA A 85 34.01 13.68 7.19
C ALA A 85 34.90 12.52 6.73
N LEU A 86 34.48 11.28 6.97
CA LEU A 86 35.24 10.11 6.53
C LEU A 86 35.17 9.96 5.01
N ILE A 87 34.02 10.26 4.40
CA ILE A 87 33.87 10.28 2.92
C ILE A 87 34.87 11.26 2.30
N ARG A 88 35.15 12.40 2.95
CA ARG A 88 36.17 13.34 2.48
C ARG A 88 37.57 12.77 2.53
N GLU A 89 37.93 12.10 3.63
CA GLU A 89 39.26 11.51 3.81
C GLU A 89 39.51 10.42 2.77
N GLU A 90 38.54 9.51 2.59
CA GLU A 90 38.60 8.45 1.58
C GLU A 90 38.65 9.02 0.15
N PHE A 91 37.81 10.03 -0.14
CA PHE A 91 37.87 10.73 -1.42
C PHE A 91 39.23 11.36 -1.68
N GLN A 92 39.82 12.02 -0.67
CA GLN A 92 41.12 12.67 -0.81
C GLN A 92 42.24 11.66 -1.02
N GLN A 93 42.18 10.49 -0.36
CA GLN A 93 43.12 9.38 -0.60
C GLN A 93 42.98 8.79 -2.00
N ALA A 94 41.75 8.62 -2.51
CA ALA A 94 41.50 8.01 -3.81
C ALA A 94 41.73 8.96 -5.01
N SER A 95 41.42 10.25 -4.84
CA SER A 95 41.45 11.24 -5.93
C SER A 95 42.67 12.17 -5.88
N GLY A 96 43.35 12.30 -4.74
CA GLY A 96 44.46 13.24 -4.52
C GLY A 96 44.02 14.72 -4.41
N SER A 97 42.79 15.03 -4.80
CA SER A 97 42.21 16.37 -4.76
C SER A 97 41.88 16.84 -3.34
N ILE A 98 42.61 17.83 -2.83
CA ILE A 98 42.34 18.43 -1.51
C ILE A 98 41.14 19.38 -1.61
N VAL A 99 40.00 18.99 -1.04
CA VAL A 99 38.76 19.78 -1.07
C VAL A 99 38.15 19.99 0.31
N SER A 100 37.35 21.05 0.42
CA SER A 100 36.59 21.34 1.64
C SER A 100 35.38 20.41 1.78
N MET A 101 34.94 20.21 3.02
CA MET A 101 33.68 19.52 3.33
C MET A 101 32.46 20.12 2.61
N ASN A 102 32.43 21.44 2.45
CA ASN A 102 31.34 22.12 1.76
C ASN A 102 31.35 21.84 0.25
N THR A 103 32.52 21.71 -0.35
CA THR A 103 32.67 21.33 -1.76
C THR A 103 32.11 19.93 -1.99
N ILE A 104 32.49 18.97 -1.14
CA ILE A 104 32.00 17.58 -1.23
C ILE A 104 30.49 17.53 -1.04
N ARG A 105 29.93 18.24 -0.04
CA ARG A 105 28.48 18.25 0.19
C ARG A 105 27.71 18.85 -1.00
N LYS A 106 28.21 19.94 -1.59
CA LYS A 106 27.61 20.55 -2.79
C LYS A 106 27.59 19.58 -3.96
N GLU A 107 28.71 18.91 -4.23
CA GLU A 107 28.81 17.95 -5.34
C GLU A 107 27.96 16.71 -5.07
N ALA A 108 27.94 16.20 -3.83
CA ALA A 108 27.04 15.11 -3.45
C ALA A 108 25.56 15.47 -3.67
N HIS A 109 25.13 16.68 -3.30
CA HIS A 109 23.78 17.16 -3.56
C HIS A 109 23.47 17.32 -5.05
N LEU A 110 24.43 17.81 -5.86
CA LEU A 110 24.30 17.87 -7.32
C LEU A 110 24.09 16.48 -7.93
N HIS A 111 24.70 15.44 -7.35
CA HIS A 111 24.50 14.05 -7.73
C HIS A 111 23.27 13.37 -7.07
N GLY A 112 22.43 14.12 -6.36
CA GLY A 112 21.19 13.60 -5.76
C GLY A 112 21.35 12.86 -4.43
N PHE A 113 22.53 12.89 -3.82
CA PHE A 113 22.74 12.32 -2.50
C PHE A 113 22.32 13.31 -1.41
N HIS A 114 21.43 12.88 -0.52
CA HIS A 114 20.95 13.69 0.60
C HIS A 114 21.06 12.92 1.92
N GLY A 115 21.59 13.59 2.95
CA GLY A 115 21.47 13.11 4.32
C GLY A 115 20.04 13.31 4.81
N ARG A 116 19.28 12.23 4.96
CA ARG A 116 17.93 12.24 5.55
C ARG A 116 17.90 11.26 6.71
N ALA A 117 17.34 11.69 7.84
CA ALA A 117 17.00 10.77 8.91
C ALA A 117 15.73 10.00 8.51
N ALA A 118 15.72 8.68 8.70
CA ALA A 118 14.49 7.91 8.58
C ALA A 118 13.49 8.44 9.60
N ALA A 119 12.27 8.76 9.16
CA ALA A 119 11.22 9.16 10.08
C ALA A 119 10.91 7.98 11.01
N HIS A 120 10.93 8.21 12.32
CA HIS A 120 10.46 7.20 13.26
C HIS A 120 9.00 6.87 12.92
N LYS A 121 8.68 5.58 12.77
CA LYS A 121 7.31 5.15 12.47
C LYS A 121 6.38 5.76 13.53
N PRO A 122 5.36 6.55 13.17
CA PRO A 122 4.49 7.15 14.18
C PRO A 122 3.81 6.03 14.95
N LEU A 123 3.88 6.10 16.28
CA LEU A 123 3.17 5.18 17.15
C LEU A 123 1.67 5.38 16.90
N ILE A 124 1.04 4.36 16.30
CA ILE A 124 -0.40 4.40 16.01
C ILE A 124 -1.13 4.34 17.36
N THR A 125 -1.98 5.32 17.63
CA THR A 125 -2.84 5.35 18.82
C THR A 125 -3.81 4.15 18.79
N LYS A 126 -4.28 3.70 19.97
CA LYS A 126 -5.25 2.57 20.04
C LYS A 126 -6.50 2.82 19.17
N SER A 127 -7.00 4.05 19.16
CA SER A 127 -8.12 4.49 18.31
C SER A 127 -7.80 4.38 16.81
N ASN A 128 -6.64 4.89 16.37
CA ASN A 128 -6.25 4.79 14.97
C ASN A 128 -5.92 3.35 14.55
N ARG A 129 -5.48 2.50 15.48
CA ARG A 129 -5.33 1.06 15.23
C ARG A 129 -6.71 0.44 15.03
N ALA A 130 -7.68 0.72 15.88
CA ALA A 130 -9.05 0.21 15.74
C ALA A 130 -9.67 0.65 14.40
N VAL A 131 -9.57 1.91 14.02
CA VAL A 131 -10.05 2.44 12.72
C VAL A 131 -9.28 1.87 11.51
N ARG A 132 -8.01 1.47 11.67
CA ARG A 132 -7.26 0.76 10.61
C ARG A 132 -7.59 -0.74 10.55
N MET A 133 -8.10 -1.28 11.65
CA MET A 133 -8.47 -2.68 11.80
C MET A 133 -9.96 -2.90 11.64
N HIS A 134 -10.80 -1.86 11.53
CA HIS A 134 -12.24 -1.89 11.29
C HIS A 134 -12.58 -0.72 10.37
N GLY A 135 -13.31 -0.94 9.27
CA GLY A 135 -13.93 0.16 8.54
C GLY A 135 -14.94 0.91 9.44
N MET A 136 -15.31 2.14 9.07
CA MET A 136 -16.20 3.00 9.89
C MET A 136 -17.56 2.35 10.26
N GLY A 137 -17.93 1.23 9.63
CA GLY A 137 -19.16 0.47 9.91
C GLY A 137 -18.97 -0.99 10.36
N CYS A 138 -17.74 -1.51 10.51
CA CYS A 138 -17.54 -2.94 10.82
C CYS A 138 -17.76 -3.23 12.31
N LYS A 139 -18.90 -3.82 12.68
CA LYS A 139 -19.11 -4.39 14.02
C LYS A 139 -18.24 -5.63 14.18
N CYS A 140 -17.59 -5.77 15.33
CA CYS A 140 -16.75 -6.92 15.63
C CYS A 140 -17.56 -8.24 15.54
N PRO A 141 -16.94 -9.34 15.09
CA PRO A 141 -15.51 -9.50 14.86
C PRO A 141 -15.07 -9.14 13.41
N HIS A 142 -13.79 -8.84 13.20
CA HIS A 142 -13.31 -8.30 11.92
C HIS A 142 -13.11 -9.39 10.85
N PRO A 143 -13.45 -9.17 9.56
CA PRO A 143 -13.29 -10.16 8.48
C PRO A 143 -11.89 -10.76 8.33
N ARG A 144 -10.81 -10.05 8.74
CA ARG A 144 -9.44 -10.62 8.76
C ARG A 144 -9.25 -11.79 9.74
N VAL A 145 -10.11 -11.91 10.75
CA VAL A 145 -10.04 -13.01 11.72
C VAL A 145 -10.82 -14.22 11.21
N LEU A 146 -11.85 -14.00 10.38
CA LEU A 146 -12.74 -15.03 9.86
C LEU A 146 -11.97 -16.17 9.19
N GLN A 147 -11.03 -15.85 8.28
CA GLN A 147 -10.25 -16.88 7.58
C GLN A 147 -9.50 -17.80 8.56
N ASN A 148 -8.87 -17.23 9.58
CA ASN A 148 -8.13 -18.02 10.56
C ASN A 148 -9.08 -18.88 11.39
N ILE A 149 -10.23 -18.33 11.80
CA ILE A 149 -11.23 -19.09 12.57
C ILE A 149 -11.75 -20.27 11.75
N VAL A 150 -12.20 -20.04 10.51
CA VAL A 150 -12.72 -21.09 9.63
C VAL A 150 -11.66 -22.17 9.39
N ASN A 151 -10.42 -21.78 9.07
CA ASN A 151 -9.33 -22.73 8.85
C ASN A 151 -9.03 -23.58 10.09
N ILE A 152 -9.01 -22.97 11.28
CA ILE A 152 -8.80 -23.70 12.54
C ILE A 152 -9.96 -24.67 12.78
N CYS A 153 -11.20 -24.27 12.52
CA CYS A 153 -12.37 -25.15 12.70
C CYS A 153 -12.30 -26.35 11.77
N VAL A 154 -12.02 -26.13 10.47
CA VAL A 154 -11.86 -27.21 9.48
C VAL A 154 -10.74 -28.17 9.90
N ALA A 155 -9.57 -27.65 10.26
CA ALA A 155 -8.43 -28.47 10.68
C ALA A 155 -8.72 -29.25 11.97
N ALA A 156 -9.42 -28.64 12.94
CA ALA A 156 -9.80 -29.29 14.18
C ALA A 156 -10.81 -30.42 13.93
N ILE A 157 -11.83 -30.19 13.09
CA ILE A 157 -12.79 -31.22 12.69
C ILE A 157 -12.05 -32.38 12.01
N TYR A 158 -11.15 -32.10 11.07
CA TYR A 158 -10.32 -33.12 10.45
C TYR A 158 -9.58 -33.96 11.50
N SER A 159 -8.89 -33.30 12.45
CA SER A 159 -8.15 -33.99 13.51
C SER A 159 -9.04 -34.84 14.43
N ILE A 160 -10.26 -34.39 14.72
CA ILE A 160 -11.22 -35.09 15.59
C ILE A 160 -11.73 -36.37 14.93
N PHE A 161 -11.97 -36.33 13.62
CA PHE A 161 -12.41 -37.49 12.86
C PHE A 161 -11.25 -38.47 12.60
N GLU A 162 -10.05 -37.96 12.34
CA GLU A 162 -8.84 -38.78 12.19
C GLU A 162 -8.49 -39.52 13.49
N SER A 163 -8.52 -38.84 14.65
CA SER A 163 -8.18 -39.47 15.93
C SER A 163 -9.17 -40.56 16.33
N ARG A 164 -10.44 -40.46 15.92
CA ARG A 164 -11.45 -41.49 16.16
C ARG A 164 -11.19 -42.76 15.37
N LYS A 165 -10.64 -42.63 14.15
CA LYS A 165 -10.27 -43.77 13.31
C LYS A 165 -9.13 -44.58 13.94
N THR A 166 -8.16 -43.90 14.55
CA THR A 166 -7.04 -44.55 15.24
C THR A 166 -7.46 -45.23 16.54
N THR A 167 -8.32 -44.60 17.36
CA THR A 167 -8.79 -45.21 18.63
C THR A 167 -9.68 -46.43 18.40
N ASN A 168 -10.55 -46.41 17.38
CA ASN A 168 -11.40 -47.55 17.03
C ASN A 168 -10.60 -48.77 16.54
N ALA A 169 -9.35 -48.59 16.11
CA ALA A 169 -8.46 -49.69 15.72
C ALA A 169 -7.75 -50.34 16.92
N GLU A 170 -7.66 -49.64 18.06
CA GLU A 170 -6.82 -50.03 19.21
C GLU A 170 -7.63 -50.48 20.44
N GLU A 171 -8.89 -50.05 20.62
CA GLU A 171 -9.67 -50.33 21.83
C GLU A 171 -10.88 -51.24 21.59
N ARG A 172 -10.87 -52.44 22.19
CA ARG A 172 -12.04 -53.29 22.45
C ARG A 172 -12.22 -53.45 23.96
N THR A 173 -12.65 -52.40 24.67
CA THR A 173 -13.05 -52.52 26.10
C THR A 173 -13.88 -51.32 26.60
N SER A 174 -14.66 -51.56 27.66
CA SER A 174 -15.81 -50.81 28.20
C SER A 174 -15.63 -49.33 28.66
N VAL A 175 -14.61 -48.61 28.19
CA VAL A 175 -14.37 -47.18 28.48
C VAL A 175 -15.01 -46.25 27.42
N GLU A 176 -15.76 -46.83 26.48
CA GLU A 176 -16.30 -46.15 25.28
C GLU A 176 -17.28 -45.00 25.58
N SER A 177 -18.08 -45.07 26.65
CA SER A 177 -19.15 -44.07 26.86
C SER A 177 -18.65 -42.68 27.25
N SER A 178 -17.59 -42.55 28.06
CA SER A 178 -17.05 -41.24 28.46
C SER A 178 -16.24 -40.58 27.34
N SER A 179 -15.46 -41.37 26.62
CA SER A 179 -14.70 -40.95 25.42
C SER A 179 -15.63 -40.43 24.32
N TYR A 180 -16.76 -41.11 24.11
CA TYR A 180 -17.77 -40.72 23.13
C TYR A 180 -18.40 -39.36 23.44
N ILE A 181 -18.78 -39.11 24.71
CA ILE A 181 -19.33 -37.81 25.14
C ILE A 181 -18.30 -36.68 24.93
N GLU A 182 -17.03 -36.93 25.24
CA GLU A 182 -15.97 -35.93 25.01
C GLU A 182 -15.76 -35.66 23.51
N TRP A 183 -15.86 -36.67 22.66
CA TRP A 183 -15.81 -36.49 21.22
C TRP A 183 -17.00 -35.66 20.70
N GLU A 184 -18.22 -35.98 21.13
CA GLU A 184 -19.44 -35.25 20.72
C GLU A 184 -19.36 -33.77 21.10
N THR A 185 -18.96 -33.46 22.33
CA THR A 185 -18.83 -32.08 22.81
C THR A 185 -17.80 -31.28 22.01
N LYS A 186 -16.69 -31.91 21.60
CA LYS A 186 -15.68 -31.28 20.72
C LYS A 186 -16.26 -30.97 19.34
N VAL A 187 -16.95 -31.93 18.72
CA VAL A 187 -17.60 -31.73 17.40
C VAL A 187 -18.64 -30.62 17.48
N ASP A 188 -19.52 -30.65 18.48
CA ASP A 188 -20.58 -29.67 18.70
C ASP A 188 -20.01 -28.26 18.90
N CYS A 189 -18.87 -28.11 19.57
CA CYS A 189 -18.19 -26.82 19.75
C CYS A 189 -17.85 -26.15 18.41
N PHE A 190 -17.26 -26.90 17.48
CA PHE A 190 -16.88 -26.37 16.17
C PHE A 190 -18.09 -26.13 15.25
N ILE A 191 -19.11 -26.98 15.31
CA ILE A 191 -20.37 -26.75 14.59
C ILE A 191 -21.03 -25.45 15.08
N ASN A 192 -21.15 -25.27 16.40
CA ASN A 192 -21.75 -24.08 16.98
C ASN A 192 -20.97 -22.81 16.62
N LEU A 193 -19.65 -22.92 16.44
CA LEU A 193 -18.83 -21.81 15.95
C LEU A 193 -19.19 -21.44 14.50
N PHE A 194 -19.38 -22.42 13.61
CA PHE A 194 -19.89 -22.14 12.25
C PHE A 194 -21.30 -21.56 12.24
N VAL A 195 -22.20 -22.08 13.07
CA VAL A 195 -23.56 -21.53 13.23
C VAL A 195 -23.50 -20.07 13.72
N LEU A 196 -22.65 -19.77 14.71
CA LEU A 196 -22.45 -18.41 15.19
C LEU A 196 -21.92 -17.48 14.09
N ILE A 197 -20.90 -17.93 13.33
CA ILE A 197 -20.30 -17.14 12.25
C ILE A 197 -21.32 -16.84 11.13
N CYS A 198 -22.16 -17.79 10.76
CA CYS A 198 -23.11 -17.64 9.66
C CYS A 198 -24.24 -16.63 9.95
N HIS A 199 -24.47 -16.27 11.22
CA HIS A 199 -25.39 -15.21 11.60
C HIS A 199 -24.89 -13.80 11.24
N PHE A 200 -23.59 -13.61 11.03
CA PHE A 200 -23.04 -12.32 10.62
C PHE A 200 -23.14 -12.14 9.11
N ASP A 201 -23.99 -11.23 8.65
CA ASP A 201 -24.21 -10.97 7.21
C ASP A 201 -22.90 -10.60 6.46
N ASP A 202 -22.04 -9.81 7.11
CA ASP A 202 -20.73 -9.39 6.61
C ASP A 202 -19.76 -10.57 6.42
N TRP A 203 -19.94 -11.66 7.17
CA TRP A 203 -19.04 -12.82 7.16
C TRP A 203 -19.58 -13.98 6.34
N ARG A 204 -20.91 -14.07 6.18
CA ARG A 204 -21.57 -15.21 5.55
C ARG A 204 -21.03 -15.50 4.16
N ALA A 205 -20.87 -14.47 3.31
CA ALA A 205 -20.35 -14.62 1.95
C ALA A 205 -18.94 -15.20 1.93
N SER A 206 -18.00 -14.57 2.63
CA SER A 206 -16.61 -15.05 2.68
C SER A 206 -16.47 -16.41 3.36
N MET A 207 -17.28 -16.70 4.39
CA MET A 207 -17.34 -18.03 5.02
C MET A 207 -17.83 -19.08 4.02
N ALA A 208 -18.90 -18.79 3.27
CA ALA A 208 -19.47 -19.71 2.29
C ALA A 208 -18.48 -20.03 1.16
N GLU A 209 -17.71 -19.03 0.70
CA GLU A 209 -16.61 -19.21 -0.26
C GLU A 209 -15.51 -20.14 0.30
N MET A 210 -15.13 -19.99 1.57
CA MET A 210 -14.14 -20.87 2.20
C MET A 210 -14.61 -22.31 2.38
N LEU A 211 -15.93 -22.52 2.47
CA LEU A 211 -16.55 -23.84 2.52
C LEU A 211 -16.72 -24.46 1.11
N GLN A 212 -16.14 -23.84 0.08
CA GLN A 212 -16.17 -24.29 -1.30
C GLN A 212 -14.73 -24.48 -1.84
N PRO A 213 -14.30 -25.71 -2.22
CA PRO A 213 -15.03 -26.97 -2.16
C PRO A 213 -15.26 -27.42 -0.71
N ILE A 214 -16.20 -28.35 -0.50
CA ILE A 214 -16.52 -28.90 0.83
C ILE A 214 -15.22 -29.36 1.52
N PRO A 215 -14.79 -28.71 2.61
CA PRO A 215 -13.44 -28.90 3.16
C PRO A 215 -13.38 -30.04 4.19
N PHE A 216 -14.35 -30.94 4.18
CA PHE A 216 -14.49 -32.03 5.16
C PHE A 216 -14.21 -33.38 4.51
N HIS A 217 -13.58 -34.29 5.27
CA HIS A 217 -13.30 -35.66 4.83
C HIS A 217 -14.60 -36.49 4.72
N GLU A 218 -14.57 -37.60 3.96
CA GLU A 218 -15.72 -38.48 3.74
C GLU A 218 -16.33 -39.01 5.05
N ASP A 219 -15.50 -39.26 6.06
CA ASP A 219 -15.95 -39.72 7.39
C ASP A 219 -16.81 -38.67 8.10
N ALA A 220 -16.46 -37.38 7.97
CA ALA A 220 -17.23 -36.28 8.55
C ALA A 220 -18.53 -36.06 7.76
N ILE A 221 -18.46 -36.14 6.43
CA ILE A 221 -19.62 -36.02 5.54
C ILE A 221 -20.63 -37.17 5.77
N SER A 222 -20.14 -38.38 6.02
CA SER A 222 -21.00 -39.55 6.29
C SER A 222 -21.55 -39.56 7.73
N CYS A 223 -21.07 -38.67 8.59
CA CYS A 223 -21.47 -38.61 9.98
C CYS A 223 -22.74 -37.77 10.16
N ARG A 224 -23.88 -38.44 10.41
CA ARG A 224 -25.15 -37.77 10.70
C ARG A 224 -25.06 -36.77 11.86
N ARG A 225 -24.29 -37.09 12.91
CA ARG A 225 -24.12 -36.20 14.07
C ARG A 225 -23.46 -34.86 13.70
N PHE A 226 -22.57 -34.87 12.70
CA PHE A 226 -21.94 -33.66 12.20
C PHE A 226 -22.83 -32.94 11.19
N MET A 227 -23.33 -33.66 10.19
CA MET A 227 -24.06 -33.05 9.07
C MET A 227 -25.45 -32.53 9.44
N SER A 228 -26.18 -33.21 10.33
CA SER A 228 -27.54 -32.81 10.70
C SER A 228 -27.59 -31.42 11.37
N PRO A 229 -26.71 -31.09 12.34
CA PRO A 229 -26.58 -29.72 12.84
C PRO A 229 -25.93 -28.74 11.85
N PHE A 230 -24.90 -29.18 11.09
CA PHE A 230 -24.21 -28.33 10.13
C PHE A 230 -25.13 -27.84 9.00
N LYS A 231 -26.21 -28.56 8.74
CA LYS A 231 -27.30 -28.17 7.85
C LYS A 231 -27.82 -26.76 8.09
N GLU A 232 -27.85 -26.29 9.35
CA GLU A 232 -28.27 -24.90 9.65
C GLU A 232 -27.35 -23.87 9.01
N VAL A 233 -26.04 -24.13 8.96
CA VAL A 233 -25.07 -23.25 8.29
C VAL A 233 -25.40 -23.15 6.80
N VAL A 234 -25.72 -24.28 6.16
CA VAL A 234 -26.11 -24.33 4.74
C VAL A 234 -27.44 -23.62 4.52
N ARG A 235 -28.46 -23.88 5.36
CA ARG A 235 -29.75 -23.19 5.30
C ARG A 235 -29.58 -21.68 5.40
N ARG A 236 -28.65 -21.19 6.23
CA ARG A 236 -28.33 -19.76 6.36
C ARG A 236 -27.72 -19.16 5.10
N ILE A 237 -26.86 -19.91 4.40
CA ILE A 237 -26.29 -19.50 3.11
C ILE A 237 -27.40 -19.42 2.04
N VAL A 238 -28.37 -20.34 2.07
CA VAL A 238 -29.48 -20.41 1.11
C VAL A 238 -30.49 -19.26 1.24
N ILE A 239 -30.73 -18.76 2.45
CA ILE A 239 -31.67 -17.66 2.68
C ILE A 239 -31.02 -16.27 2.53
N ASP A 240 -29.74 -16.21 2.14
CA ASP A 240 -29.05 -14.93 1.93
C ASP A 240 -29.70 -14.18 0.77
N SER A 241 -29.72 -12.85 0.82
CA SER A 241 -30.30 -12.06 -0.27
C SER A 241 -29.35 -11.93 -1.48
N ARG A 242 -28.07 -12.25 -1.32
CA ARG A 242 -27.04 -11.99 -2.35
C ARG A 242 -26.82 -13.21 -3.22
N CYS A 243 -26.90 -12.99 -4.54
CA CYS A 243 -26.78 -14.04 -5.53
C CYS A 243 -25.40 -14.71 -5.61
N ASN A 244 -24.32 -13.96 -5.34
CA ASN A 244 -22.97 -14.51 -5.29
C ASN A 244 -22.77 -15.51 -4.12
N VAL A 245 -23.57 -15.40 -3.05
CA VAL A 245 -23.52 -16.35 -1.92
C VAL A 245 -24.15 -17.68 -2.31
N HIS A 246 -25.24 -17.66 -3.08
CA HIS A 246 -25.89 -18.90 -3.53
C HIS A 246 -25.01 -19.72 -4.49
N GLN A 247 -24.11 -19.08 -5.25
CA GLN A 247 -23.17 -19.80 -6.14
C GLN A 247 -22.27 -20.76 -5.38
N THR A 248 -22.00 -20.52 -4.09
CA THR A 248 -21.14 -21.39 -3.28
C THR A 248 -21.79 -22.72 -2.92
N LEU A 249 -23.11 -22.84 -3.10
CA LEU A 249 -23.87 -24.07 -2.86
C LEU A 249 -23.70 -25.09 -3.98
N ILE A 250 -23.35 -24.62 -5.17
CA ILE A 250 -23.13 -25.42 -6.38
C ILE A 250 -21.68 -25.95 -6.37
N SER A 251 -21.45 -27.08 -7.04
CA SER A 251 -20.11 -27.62 -7.22
C SER A 251 -19.21 -26.64 -7.98
N VAL A 252 -17.95 -26.51 -7.55
CA VAL A 252 -16.94 -25.67 -8.23
C VAL A 252 -16.60 -26.21 -9.63
N ARG A 253 -16.69 -27.54 -9.79
CA ARG A 253 -16.32 -28.29 -10.99
C ARG A 253 -17.25 -29.49 -11.13
N GLU A 254 -17.49 -29.94 -12.35
CA GLU A 254 -18.38 -31.06 -12.69
C GLU A 254 -18.09 -32.35 -11.90
N GLN A 255 -16.82 -32.60 -11.54
CA GLN A 255 -16.40 -33.81 -10.82
C GLN A 255 -16.29 -33.67 -9.30
N LYS A 256 -16.76 -32.56 -8.71
CA LYS A 256 -16.74 -32.37 -7.25
C LYS A 256 -18.16 -32.26 -6.72
N VAL A 257 -18.44 -32.93 -5.60
CA VAL A 257 -19.73 -32.87 -4.92
C VAL A 257 -19.86 -31.48 -4.26
N GLY A 258 -20.92 -30.75 -4.60
CA GLY A 258 -21.30 -29.50 -3.93
C GLY A 258 -22.33 -29.74 -2.83
N TRP A 259 -22.62 -28.69 -2.06
CA TRP A 259 -23.65 -28.74 -1.00
C TRP A 259 -25.02 -29.14 -1.56
N PHE A 260 -25.36 -28.68 -2.76
CA PHE A 260 -26.61 -29.01 -3.45
C PHE A 260 -26.74 -30.51 -3.74
N ASN A 261 -25.65 -31.15 -4.18
CA ASN A 261 -25.65 -32.59 -4.47
C ASN A 261 -25.76 -33.42 -3.18
N LEU A 262 -25.10 -32.95 -2.11
CA LEU A 262 -24.99 -33.68 -0.86
C LEU A 262 -26.33 -33.81 -0.11
N TYR A 263 -27.14 -32.74 -0.11
CA TYR A 263 -28.47 -32.75 0.52
C TYR A 263 -29.60 -33.20 -0.43
N SER A 264 -29.29 -33.60 -1.66
CA SER A 264 -30.29 -34.11 -2.60
C SER A 264 -30.97 -35.37 -2.02
N PRO A 265 -32.31 -35.52 -2.13
CA PRO A 265 -33.07 -36.65 -1.58
C PRO A 265 -32.86 -37.98 -2.34
N ALA A 266 -31.66 -38.20 -2.90
CA ALA A 266 -31.32 -39.44 -3.57
C ALA A 266 -31.16 -40.59 -2.54
N PRO A 267 -31.57 -41.83 -2.89
CA PRO A 267 -31.45 -42.99 -1.98
C PRO A 267 -30.02 -43.28 -1.51
N GLU A 268 -29.02 -42.85 -2.28
CA GLU A 268 -27.59 -43.05 -2.01
C GLU A 268 -27.03 -41.97 -1.05
N ASN A 269 -27.75 -40.87 -0.85
CA ASN A 269 -27.30 -39.74 -0.04
C ASN A 269 -27.78 -39.86 1.41
N LEU A 270 -26.90 -40.34 2.29
CA LEU A 270 -27.17 -40.50 3.73
C LEU A 270 -27.23 -39.17 4.52
N VAL A 271 -26.97 -38.04 3.86
CA VAL A 271 -26.91 -36.70 4.48
C VAL A 271 -28.27 -36.02 4.55
N CYS A 272 -29.19 -36.35 3.64
CA CYS A 272 -30.53 -35.79 3.61
C CYS A 272 -31.39 -36.44 4.72
N ASP A 273 -31.58 -35.73 5.82
CA ASP A 273 -32.35 -36.21 6.99
C ASP A 273 -33.66 -35.45 7.23
N ASP A 274 -34.07 -34.58 6.29
CA ASP A 274 -35.29 -33.76 6.35
C ASP A 274 -36.20 -33.92 5.13
N ASP A 275 -36.24 -35.12 4.55
CA ASP A 275 -37.11 -35.46 3.41
C ASP A 275 -36.94 -34.49 2.21
N GLY A 276 -35.77 -33.87 2.07
CA GLY A 276 -35.44 -32.94 0.99
C GLY A 276 -35.90 -31.50 1.23
N ASP A 277 -36.31 -31.12 2.45
CA ASP A 277 -36.70 -29.75 2.78
C ASP A 277 -35.60 -28.75 2.41
N LEU A 278 -34.38 -28.89 2.95
CA LEU A 278 -33.29 -27.98 2.64
C LEU A 278 -33.01 -27.94 1.13
N TRP A 279 -32.98 -29.10 0.48
CA TRP A 279 -32.73 -29.20 -0.96
C TRP A 279 -33.77 -28.45 -1.78
N SER A 280 -35.05 -28.51 -1.39
CA SER A 280 -36.13 -27.74 -2.04
C SER A 280 -35.93 -26.23 -1.90
N VAL A 281 -35.45 -25.75 -0.75
CA VAL A 281 -35.12 -24.34 -0.53
C VAL A 281 -33.92 -23.93 -1.38
N MET A 282 -32.90 -24.79 -1.48
CA MET A 282 -31.74 -24.57 -2.35
C MET A 282 -32.15 -24.47 -3.82
N LEU A 283 -33.06 -25.35 -4.27
CA LEU A 283 -33.59 -25.34 -5.64
C LEU A 283 -34.35 -24.04 -5.92
N LYS A 284 -35.18 -23.58 -4.98
CA LYS A 284 -35.89 -22.30 -5.09
C LYS A 284 -34.91 -21.13 -5.22
N ALA A 285 -33.87 -21.09 -4.40
CA ALA A 285 -32.83 -20.07 -4.48
C ALA A 285 -32.09 -20.12 -5.84
N ALA A 286 -31.76 -21.32 -6.34
CA ALA A 286 -31.12 -21.50 -7.64
C ALA A 286 -32.00 -21.02 -8.81
N VAL A 287 -33.31 -21.26 -8.78
CA VAL A 287 -34.24 -20.75 -9.79
C VAL A 287 -34.32 -19.21 -9.77
N MET A 288 -34.30 -18.59 -8.59
CA MET A 288 -34.25 -17.12 -8.47
C MET A 288 -32.99 -16.54 -9.13
N LEU A 289 -31.82 -17.17 -8.96
CA LEU A 289 -30.59 -16.77 -9.65
C LEU A 289 -30.73 -16.78 -11.17
N LEU A 290 -31.36 -17.83 -11.72
CA LEU A 290 -31.56 -17.98 -13.16
C LEU A 290 -32.50 -16.91 -13.70
N GLN A 291 -33.56 -16.56 -12.95
CA GLN A 291 -34.48 -15.50 -13.34
C GLN A 291 -33.80 -14.13 -13.36
N GLU A 292 -32.97 -13.80 -12.37
CA GLU A 292 -32.21 -12.54 -12.37
C GLU A 292 -31.18 -12.48 -13.51
N ALA A 293 -30.49 -13.58 -13.79
CA ALA A 293 -29.57 -13.68 -14.92
C ALA A 293 -30.28 -13.48 -16.27
N GLN A 294 -31.50 -13.99 -16.40
CA GLN A 294 -32.31 -13.85 -17.61
C GLN A 294 -32.86 -12.42 -17.77
N VAL A 295 -33.27 -11.76 -16.68
CA VAL A 295 -33.62 -10.32 -16.71
C VAL A 295 -32.44 -9.45 -17.13
N PHE A 296 -31.22 -9.81 -16.72
CA PHE A 296 -30.00 -9.11 -17.14
C PHE A 296 -29.63 -9.39 -18.61
N ALA A 297 -29.97 -10.57 -19.14
CA ALA A 297 -29.74 -10.95 -20.53
C ALA A 297 -30.79 -10.35 -21.50
N ASP A 298 -32.04 -10.26 -21.07
CA ASP A 298 -33.16 -9.71 -21.85
C ASP A 298 -33.27 -8.17 -21.72
N GLY A 299 -32.72 -7.60 -20.65
CA GLY A 299 -32.68 -6.16 -20.36
C GLY A 299 -31.39 -5.49 -20.82
N GLY A 300 -31.15 -5.43 -22.12
CA GLY A 300 -30.10 -4.60 -22.70
C GLY A 300 -30.39 -3.10 -22.49
N GLY A 301 -29.82 -2.51 -21.44
CA GLY A 301 -29.81 -1.05 -21.24
C GLY A 301 -30.00 -0.63 -19.79
N VAL A 302 -28.95 -0.05 -19.22
CA VAL A 302 -28.99 0.70 -17.96
C VAL A 302 -30.05 1.81 -18.03
N PRO A 303 -31.03 1.88 -17.11
CA PRO A 303 -31.74 3.11 -16.82
C PRO A 303 -30.93 3.88 -15.78
N GLY A 304 -30.45 5.06 -16.18
CA GLY A 304 -29.48 5.85 -15.44
C GLY A 304 -29.94 6.30 -14.05
N THR A 305 -28.97 6.31 -13.13
CA THR A 305 -28.83 7.41 -12.19
C THR A 305 -28.07 8.53 -12.89
N THR A 306 -28.78 9.35 -13.68
CA THR A 306 -28.35 10.73 -13.90
C THR A 306 -28.76 11.51 -12.67
N ASP A 307 -27.77 11.95 -11.88
CA ASP A 307 -27.62 13.33 -11.43
C ASP A 307 -26.51 13.39 -10.37
N ALA A 308 -25.27 13.65 -10.83
CA ALA A 308 -24.22 14.40 -10.12
C ALA A 308 -22.79 14.12 -10.64
N GLU A 309 -22.54 13.91 -11.95
CA GLU A 309 -21.14 13.86 -12.42
C GLU A 309 -21.00 14.16 -13.93
N SER A 310 -21.61 15.25 -14.38
CA SER A 310 -21.36 15.78 -15.72
C SER A 310 -21.12 17.28 -15.67
N ALA A 311 -20.02 17.65 -15.02
CA ALA A 311 -19.44 18.98 -15.11
C ALA A 311 -17.91 18.97 -14.96
N GLU A 312 -17.18 17.97 -15.45
CA GLU A 312 -15.71 18.04 -15.39
C GLU A 312 -14.96 17.21 -16.46
N GLU A 313 -15.40 17.20 -17.72
CA GLU A 313 -14.51 16.73 -18.79
C GLU A 313 -14.69 17.46 -20.12
N ARG A 314 -14.41 18.77 -20.10
CA ARG A 314 -13.88 19.49 -21.27
C ARG A 314 -12.94 20.59 -20.81
N ARG A 315 -11.66 20.25 -20.64
CA ARG A 315 -10.51 21.15 -20.82
C ARG A 315 -9.22 20.33 -20.74
N GLY A 316 -8.71 19.90 -21.89
CA GLY A 316 -7.32 19.47 -22.00
C GLY A 316 -6.41 20.68 -21.88
N VAL A 317 -5.39 20.63 -21.02
CA VAL A 317 -4.25 21.57 -20.92
C VAL A 317 -3.04 20.81 -20.31
N PRO A 318 -1.79 21.11 -20.72
CA PRO A 318 -0.70 20.14 -20.80
C PRO A 318 0.18 20.05 -19.55
N GLU A 319 1.04 19.02 -19.56
CA GLU A 319 2.09 18.79 -18.57
C GLU A 319 3.09 19.96 -18.49
N GLY A 320 3.24 20.50 -17.27
CA GLY A 320 4.17 21.55 -16.88
C GLY A 320 4.34 21.56 -15.36
N PRO A 321 5.47 22.07 -14.81
CA PRO A 321 6.07 21.52 -13.60
C PRO A 321 5.38 21.95 -12.31
N VAL A 322 5.20 20.96 -11.43
CA VAL A 322 4.58 21.05 -10.10
C VAL A 322 5.31 22.08 -9.22
N ARG A 323 4.67 23.23 -8.97
CA ARG A 323 5.00 24.13 -7.87
C ARG A 323 4.33 23.63 -6.59
N PHE A 324 5.13 23.33 -5.57
CA PHE A 324 4.65 23.10 -4.21
C PHE A 324 4.13 24.42 -3.62
N VAL A 325 2.83 24.48 -3.30
CA VAL A 325 2.24 25.53 -2.45
C VAL A 325 2.25 25.05 -1.00
N GLY A 326 2.71 25.93 -0.13
CA GLY A 326 3.17 25.63 1.22
C GLY A 326 2.10 25.11 2.19
N VAL A 327 2.52 24.17 3.03
CA VAL A 327 1.85 23.84 4.27
C VAL A 327 2.25 24.88 5.31
N GLN A 328 1.27 25.61 5.82
CA GLN A 328 1.42 26.59 6.88
C GLN A 328 2.11 25.97 8.10
N SER A 329 3.16 26.65 8.54
CA SER A 329 3.93 26.37 9.73
C SER A 329 3.11 26.70 10.99
N TYR A 330 2.54 25.70 11.65
CA TYR A 330 2.15 25.83 13.06
C TYR A 330 3.42 25.86 13.93
N ARG A 331 3.87 27.07 14.25
CA ARG A 331 4.96 27.36 15.19
C ARG A 331 4.50 27.02 16.60
N ARG A 332 4.72 25.79 17.08
CA ARG A 332 4.63 25.49 18.52
C ARG A 332 5.75 26.23 19.24
N GLN A 333 5.38 27.27 19.99
CA GLN A 333 6.23 27.85 21.02
C GLN A 333 6.56 26.75 22.04
N ARG A 334 7.85 26.44 22.20
CA ARG A 334 8.33 25.63 23.32
C ARG A 334 8.37 26.56 24.53
N HIS A 335 7.48 26.34 25.50
CA HIS A 335 7.73 26.80 26.87
C HIS A 335 8.76 25.86 27.52
N PRO A 336 9.73 26.37 28.30
CA PRO A 336 10.64 25.54 29.05
C PRO A 336 9.90 24.98 30.27
N VAL A 337 9.77 23.65 30.34
CA VAL A 337 9.39 22.97 31.58
C VAL A 337 10.68 22.56 32.27
N ALA A 338 10.80 22.99 33.52
CA ALA A 338 11.96 22.87 34.37
C ALA A 338 12.39 21.41 34.59
N ASP A 339 13.70 21.20 34.52
CA ASP A 339 14.41 20.04 35.08
C ASP A 339 14.15 19.94 36.58
N HIS A 340 13.61 18.82 37.06
CA HIS A 340 13.77 18.39 38.46
C HIS A 340 14.03 16.87 38.52
N HIS A 341 15.27 16.53 38.90
CA HIS A 341 15.74 15.36 39.62
C HIS A 341 15.10 13.98 39.35
N HIS A 342 15.80 13.12 38.59
CA HIS A 342 15.83 11.68 38.88
C HIS A 342 16.99 10.92 38.20
N THR A 343 18.24 11.28 38.48
CA THR A 343 19.42 10.49 38.05
C THR A 343 20.52 10.53 39.12
N ALA A 344 20.33 9.83 40.25
CA ALA A 344 21.42 9.63 41.22
C ALA A 344 21.24 8.41 42.15
N LYS A 345 20.61 7.31 41.72
CA LYS A 345 20.47 6.09 42.57
C LYS A 345 20.70 4.74 41.87
N HIS A 346 21.46 4.69 40.77
CA HIS A 346 21.72 3.41 40.07
C HIS A 346 23.19 3.09 39.80
N GLN A 347 24.12 3.65 40.57
CA GLN A 347 25.55 3.33 40.48
C GLN A 347 26.23 2.97 41.82
N GLN A 348 25.48 2.79 42.91
CA GLN A 348 26.04 2.50 44.24
C GLN A 348 25.85 1.05 44.73
N TRP A 349 25.38 0.13 43.88
CA TRP A 349 25.17 -1.28 44.23
C TRP A 349 26.18 -2.28 43.64
N LYS A 350 27.19 -1.84 42.88
CA LYS A 350 28.22 -2.72 42.29
C LYS A 350 29.62 -2.66 42.93
N LYS A 351 29.80 -1.96 44.06
CA LYS A 351 31.10 -1.84 44.75
C LYS A 351 31.13 -2.30 46.22
N LYS A 352 30.08 -2.99 46.70
CA LYS A 352 29.97 -3.41 48.12
C LYS A 352 29.78 -4.93 48.31
N ALA A 353 30.23 -5.75 47.36
CA ALA A 353 30.16 -7.22 47.44
C ALA A 353 31.54 -7.92 47.40
N LEU A 354 32.64 -7.18 47.52
CA LEU A 354 34.00 -7.73 47.59
C LEU A 354 34.79 -6.96 48.65
N ARG A 355 34.81 -7.45 49.90
CA ARG A 355 35.86 -7.29 50.95
C ARG A 355 35.37 -7.83 52.33
N HIS A 356 35.76 -9.08 52.64
CA HIS A 356 36.25 -9.73 53.91
C HIS A 356 35.52 -9.55 55.26
N PRO A 357 35.74 -10.37 56.34
CA PRO A 357 36.85 -11.29 56.71
C PRO A 357 36.39 -12.73 57.13
N VAL A 358 37.19 -13.78 57.32
CA VAL A 358 38.44 -14.06 58.07
C VAL A 358 39.32 -15.03 57.29
#